data_AF-A0A2T6LY20-F1
#
_entry.id   AF-A0A2T6LY20-F1
#
_cell.length_a   1.000
_cell.length_b   1.000
_cell.length_c   1.000
_cell.angle_alpha   90.00
_cell.angle_beta   90.00
_cell.angle_gamma   90.00
#
_symmetry.space_group_name_H-M   'P 1'
#
loop_
_entity.id
_entity.type
_entity.pdbx_description
1 polymer ?
#
loop_
_entity_poly.entity_id
_entity_poly.type
_entity_poly.pdbx_seq_one_letter_code
_entity_poly.pdbx_strand_id
1 'polypeptide(L)'
;MTDSPSLIDPQLLDAHEASDISAINGIVSLANILRGRNILTDAEASALHESMSLPLGMAKYADNPSVQDIQLNLDRLFAMVVRPG
;
A
#
# COMPACT_ATOMS: atom_id res chain seq x y z
N MET A 1 36.83 -21.00 11.68
CA MET A 1 35.58 -21.22 10.93
C MET A 1 34.63 -20.13 11.37
N THR A 2 34.58 -19.03 10.60
CA THR A 2 33.67 -17.91 10.87
C THR A 2 32.45 -18.12 9.99
N ASP A 3 31.46 -18.84 10.53
CA ASP A 3 30.12 -18.82 9.93
C ASP A 3 29.57 -17.42 10.15
N SER A 4 29.71 -16.57 9.14
CA SER A 4 28.98 -15.31 9.07
C SER A 4 27.49 -15.67 8.98
N PRO A 5 26.64 -15.26 9.95
CA PRO A 5 25.22 -15.54 9.85
C PRO A 5 24.66 -14.79 8.64
N SER A 6 24.20 -15.54 7.65
CA SER A 6 23.28 -15.08 6.60
C SER A 6 22.16 -14.26 7.27
N LEU A 7 22.11 -12.95 7.05
CA LEU A 7 21.34 -12.30 5.97
C LEU A 7 19.85 -12.62 6.06
N ILE A 8 19.08 -11.67 6.63
CA ILE A 8 17.60 -11.57 6.71
C ILE A 8 16.93 -12.74 7.45
N ASP A 9 16.37 -12.48 8.64
CA ASP A 9 15.46 -13.41 9.31
C ASP A 9 14.18 -13.57 8.47
N PRO A 10 13.88 -14.76 7.91
CA PRO A 10 12.69 -14.98 7.10
C PRO A 10 11.39 -14.62 7.85
N GLN A 11 11.33 -14.85 9.16
CA GLN A 11 10.16 -14.49 9.97
C GLN A 11 9.99 -12.99 10.07
N LEU A 12 11.09 -12.23 10.05
CA LEU A 12 11.04 -10.77 10.03
C LEU A 12 10.55 -10.25 8.68
N LEU A 13 10.94 -10.89 7.57
CA LEU A 13 10.43 -10.54 6.23
C LEU A 13 8.93 -10.81 6.13
N ASP A 14 8.47 -11.98 6.58
CA ASP A 14 7.05 -12.35 6.61
C ASP A 14 6.25 -11.38 7.50
N ALA A 15 6.82 -10.97 8.65
CA ALA A 15 6.20 -9.99 9.53
C ALA A 15 6.09 -8.60 8.88
N HIS A 16 7.10 -8.18 8.13
CA HIS A 16 7.04 -6.93 7.36
C HIS A 16 5.97 -6.99 6.26
N GLU A 17 5.90 -8.09 5.51
CA GLU A 17 4.86 -8.28 4.48
C GLU A 17 3.45 -8.25 5.11
N ALA A 18 3.23 -8.99 6.20
CA ALA A 18 1.95 -8.99 6.90
C ALA A 18 1.59 -7.60 7.46
N SER A 19 2.59 -6.84 7.95
CA SER A 19 2.41 -5.47 8.43
C SER A 19 2.00 -4.53 7.30
N ASP A 20 2.67 -4.60 6.15
CA ASP A 20 2.39 -3.74 4.99
C ASP A 20 0.99 -4.02 4.42
N ILE A 21 0.60 -5.29 4.30
CA ILE A 21 -0.76 -5.69 3.90
C ILE A 21 -1.79 -5.15 4.89
N SER A 22 -1.54 -5.28 6.19
CA SER A 22 -2.44 -4.81 7.24
C SER A 22 -2.60 -3.29 7.21
N ALA A 23 -1.51 -2.55 6.97
CA ALA A 23 -1.53 -1.10 6.85
C ALA A 23 -2.35 -0.65 5.63
N ILE A 24 -2.12 -1.24 4.46
CA ILE A 24 -2.86 -0.92 3.23
C ILE A 24 -4.36 -1.17 3.42
N ASN A 25 -4.73 -2.36 3.91
CA ASN A 25 -6.13 -2.71 4.15
C ASN A 25 -6.79 -1.82 5.20
N GLY A 26 -6.08 -1.49 6.28
CA GLY A 26 -6.57 -0.60 7.32
C GLY A 26 -6.86 0.82 6.80
N ILE A 27 -5.94 1.39 6.01
CA ILE A 27 -6.12 2.72 5.43
C ILE A 27 -7.28 2.74 4.43
N VAL A 28 -7.37 1.75 3.54
CA VAL A 28 -8.47 1.65 2.56
C VAL A 28 -9.83 1.47 3.25
N SER A 29 -9.89 0.62 4.28
CA SER A 29 -11.10 0.42 5.08
C SER A 29 -11.54 1.72 5.77
N LEU A 30 -10.60 2.45 6.38
CA LEU A 30 -10.88 3.74 6.99
C LEU A 30 -11.36 4.75 5.94
N ALA A 31 -10.69 4.85 4.79
CA ALA A 31 -11.10 5.74 3.71
C ALA A 31 -12.54 5.44 3.25
N ASN A 32 -12.89 4.17 3.05
CA ASN A 32 -14.25 3.74 2.71
C ASN A 32 -15.28 4.14 3.79
N ILE A 33 -14.96 3.95 5.07
CA ILE A 33 -15.85 4.35 6.17
C ILE A 33 -16.07 5.86 6.18
N LEU A 34 -15.01 6.66 5.98
CA LEU A 34 -15.09 8.11 5.96
C LEU A 34 -15.84 8.63 4.73
N ARG A 35 -15.66 7.98 3.57
CA ARG A 35 -16.43 8.23 2.34
C ARG A 35 -17.92 7.97 2.55
N GLY A 36 -18.27 6.80 3.08
CA GLY A 36 -19.66 6.43 3.35
C GLY A 36 -20.36 7.35 4.37
N ARG A 37 -19.58 8.11 5.15
CA ARG A 37 -20.08 9.12 6.10
C ARG A 37 -20.04 10.56 5.55
N ASN A 38 -19.68 10.75 4.28
CA ASN A 38 -19.46 12.05 3.64
C ASN A 38 -18.44 12.94 4.39
N ILE A 39 -17.50 12.34 5.13
CA ILE A 39 -16.42 13.06 5.82
C ILE A 39 -15.25 13.30 4.86
N LEU A 40 -15.05 12.38 3.93
CA LEU A 40 -13.97 12.41 2.96
C LEU A 40 -14.52 12.68 1.57
N THR A 41 -14.01 13.70 0.90
CA THR A 41 -14.36 14.06 -0.48
C THR A 41 -13.59 13.20 -1.49
N ASP A 42 -14.01 13.22 -2.76
CA ASP A 42 -13.32 12.52 -3.85
C ASP A 42 -11.87 13.03 -4.00
N ALA A 43 -11.68 14.34 -3.81
CA ALA A 43 -10.36 14.98 -3.87
C ALA A 43 -9.47 14.50 -2.72
N GLU A 44 -9.99 14.41 -1.50
CA GLU A 44 -9.24 13.90 -0.34
C GLU A 44 -8.94 12.40 -0.46
N ALA A 45 -9.85 11.59 -1.02
CA ALA A 45 -9.58 10.19 -1.35
C ALA A 45 -8.46 10.05 -2.38
N SER A 46 -8.48 10.89 -3.41
CA SER A 46 -7.44 10.90 -4.44
C SER A 46 -6.10 11.36 -3.89
N ALA A 47 -6.07 12.36 -3.01
CA ALA A 47 -4.85 12.80 -2.33
C ALA A 47 -4.28 11.72 -1.40
N LEU A 48 -5.13 10.96 -0.71
CA LEU A 48 -4.69 9.81 0.09
C LEU A 48 -4.07 8.72 -0.78
N HIS A 49 -4.70 8.40 -1.93
CA HIS A 49 -4.17 7.47 -2.91
C HIS A 49 -2.79 7.90 -3.42
N GLU A 50 -2.64 9.18 -3.78
CA GLU A 50 -1.38 9.76 -4.25
C GLU A 50 -0.29 9.64 -3.18
N SER A 51 -0.62 9.98 -1.92
CA SER A 51 0.32 9.87 -0.80
C SER A 51 0.78 8.43 -0.57
N MET A 52 -0.10 7.44 -0.73
CA MET A 52 0.26 6.02 -0.61
C MET A 52 1.05 5.50 -1.81
N SER A 53 0.84 6.08 -2.99
CA SER A 53 1.52 5.68 -4.24
C SER A 53 2.92 6.28 -4.39
N LEU A 54 3.18 7.45 -3.78
CA LEU A 54 4.44 8.18 -3.94
C LEU A 54 5.70 7.35 -3.61
N PRO A 55 5.73 6.53 -2.54
CA PRO A 55 6.87 5.65 -2.27
C PRO A 55 7.08 4.56 -3.33
N LEU A 56 6.01 4.06 -3.94
CA LEU A 56 6.05 3.01 -4.97
C LEU A 56 6.51 3.57 -6.33
N GLY A 57 6.18 4.83 -6.61
CA GLY A 57 6.57 5.54 -7.83
C GLY A 57 8.01 6.05 -7.87
N MET A 58 8.84 5.76 -6.86
CA MET A 58 10.24 6.21 -6.84
C MET A 58 11.05 5.57 -7.96
N ALA A 59 11.93 6.34 -8.61
CA ALA A 59 12.75 5.88 -9.74
C ALA A 59 13.56 4.60 -9.46
N LYS A 60 13.99 4.37 -8.22
CA LYS A 60 14.70 3.14 -7.79
C LYS A 60 13.86 1.86 -7.91
N TYR A 61 12.54 1.98 -8.05
CA TYR A 61 11.61 0.86 -8.17
C TYR A 61 10.98 0.75 -9.56
N ALA A 62 11.34 1.62 -10.50
CA ALA A 62 10.71 1.68 -11.82
C ALA A 62 10.73 0.32 -12.56
N ASP A 63 11.83 -0.41 -12.42
CA ASP A 63 12.04 -1.72 -13.08
C ASP A 63 11.68 -2.92 -12.17
N ASN A 64 11.05 -2.69 -11.02
CA ASN A 64 10.64 -3.76 -10.11
C ASN A 64 9.18 -4.19 -10.38
N PRO A 65 8.92 -5.35 -11.00
CA PRO A 65 7.57 -5.78 -11.35
C PRO A 65 6.69 -6.01 -10.12
N SER A 66 7.24 -6.45 -8.98
CA SER A 66 6.47 -6.62 -7.75
C SER A 66 5.98 -5.30 -7.18
N VAL A 67 6.75 -4.21 -7.33
CA VAL A 67 6.29 -2.87 -6.94
C VAL A 67 5.18 -2.38 -7.86
N GLN A 68 5.25 -2.70 -9.16
CA GLN A 68 4.19 -2.38 -10.13
C GLN A 68 2.89 -3.15 -9.81
N ASP A 69 2.97 -4.41 -9.41
CA ASP A 69 1.81 -5.20 -8.98
C ASP A 69 1.15 -4.62 -7.72
N ILE A 70 1.96 -4.17 -6.74
CA ILE A 70 1.45 -3.49 -5.54
C ILE A 70 0.77 -2.17 -5.89
N GLN A 71 1.37 -1.36 -6.77
CA GLN A 71 0.78 -0.11 -7.25
C GLN A 71 -0.58 -0.38 -7.92
N LEU A 72 -0.66 -1.38 -8.81
CA LEU A 72 -1.90 -1.75 -9.49
C LEU A 72 -2.98 -2.21 -8.50
N ASN A 73 -2.60 -2.95 -7.46
CA ASN A 73 -3.54 -3.37 -6.41
C ASN A 73 -4.05 -2.16 -5.62
N LEU A 74 -3.16 -1.23 -5.24
CA LEU A 74 -3.52 0.00 -4.56
C LEU A 74 -4.48 0.86 -5.41
N ASP A 75 -4.22 0.99 -6.72
CA ASP A 75 -5.08 1.71 -7.65
C ASP A 75 -6.50 1.12 -7.69
N ARG A 76 -6.62 -0.21 -7.72
CA ARG A 76 -7.92 -0.90 -7.69
C ARG A 76 -8.66 -0.67 -6.38
N LEU A 77 -7.95 -0.73 -5.25
CA LEU A 77 -8.52 -0.48 -3.94
C LEU A 77 -9.08 0.95 -3.84
N PHE A 78 -8.32 1.95 -4.29
CA PHE A 78 -8.76 3.35 -4.25
C PHE A 78 -9.81 3.72 -5.31
N ALA A 79 -9.84 3.03 -6.45
CA ALA A 79 -10.93 3.19 -7.41
C ALA A 79 -12.30 2.89 -6.78
N MET A 80 -12.38 1.88 -5.90
CA MET A 80 -13.60 1.56 -5.14
C MET A 80 -13.94 2.61 -4.08
N VAL A 81 -12.94 3.30 -3.52
CA VAL A 81 -13.12 4.38 -2.52
C VAL A 81 -13.68 5.65 -3.18
N VAL A 82 -13.15 6.04 -4.34
CA VAL A 82 -13.55 7.26 -5.05
C VAL A 82 -14.92 7.09 -5.71
N ARG A 83 -15.16 5.95 -6.36
CA ARG A 83 -16.42 5.60 -7.01
C ARG A 83 -17.04 4.36 -6.34
N PRO A 84 -17.64 4.51 -5.14
CA PRO A 84 -18.44 3.44 -4.58
C PRO A 84 -19.64 3.21 -5.51
N GLY A 85 -19.76 1.99 -6.04
CA GLY A 85 -20.90 1.58 -6.85
C GLY A 85 -22.21 1.57 -6.08
#